data_AF-A0A1N6NLI6-F1
#
_entry.id   AF-A0A1N6NLI6-F1
#
_cell.length_a   1.000
_cell.length_b   1.000
_cell.length_c   1.000
_cell.angle_alpha   90.00
_cell.angle_beta   90.00
_cell.angle_gamma   90.00
#
_symmetry.space_group_name_H-M   'P 1'
#
loop_
_entity.id
_entity.type
_entity.pdbx_description
1 polymer ?
#
loop_
_entity_poly.entity_id
_entity_poly.type
_entity_poly.pdbx_seq_one_letter_code
_entity_poly.pdbx_strand_id
1 'polypeptide(L)'
;MQLTNMALIAVSTLLLWSEAQDWRLNNDDAVQLEDHLTQHASAWQCGVLRNRMAFMEERLGASPLLQERQTIDEMNHHLQGQWRRKGCDQTLESLE
;
A
#
# COMPACT_ATOMS: atom_id res chain seq x y z
N MET A 1 37.83 -13.03 37.84
CA MET A 1 36.86 -12.00 37.42
C MET A 1 35.79 -11.89 38.49
N GLN A 2 35.44 -10.69 38.93
CA GLN A 2 34.49 -10.51 40.04
C GLN A 2 33.09 -11.02 39.67
N LEU A 3 32.41 -11.67 40.62
CA LEU A 3 31.07 -12.24 40.45
C LEU A 3 30.04 -11.22 39.91
N THR A 4 30.25 -9.94 40.23
CA THR A 4 29.50 -8.80 39.69
C THR A 4 29.57 -8.70 38.17
N ASN A 5 30.74 -8.92 37.57
CA ASN A 5 30.90 -8.89 36.12
C ASN A 5 30.17 -10.07 35.46
N MET A 6 30.18 -11.25 36.09
CA MET A 6 29.42 -12.39 35.56
C MET A 6 27.91 -12.16 35.67
N ALA A 7 27.43 -11.55 36.76
CA ALA A 7 26.03 -11.18 36.91
C ALA A 7 25.58 -10.17 35.85
N LEU A 8 26.39 -9.15 35.59
CA LEU A 8 26.09 -8.16 34.54
C LEU A 8 26.04 -8.79 33.15
N ILE A 9 26.97 -9.70 32.84
CA ILE A 9 26.97 -10.41 31.56
C ILE A 9 25.72 -11.28 31.45
N ALA A 10 25.36 -12.03 32.47
CA ALA A 10 24.17 -12.88 32.48
C ALA A 10 22.88 -12.08 32.27
N VAL A 11 22.73 -10.94 32.96
CA VAL A 11 21.58 -10.04 32.78
C VAL A 11 21.55 -9.46 31.37
N SER A 12 22.70 -9.01 30.86
CA SER A 12 22.80 -8.45 29.50
C SER A 12 22.43 -9.48 28.43
N THR A 13 22.88 -10.73 28.59
CA THR A 13 22.53 -11.81 27.67
C THR A 13 21.04 -12.17 27.71
N LEU A 14 20.40 -12.10 28.88
CA LEU A 14 18.96 -12.35 29.02
C LEU A 14 18.13 -11.25 28.36
N LEU A 15 18.52 -9.99 28.53
CA LEU A 15 17.84 -8.84 27.90
C LEU A 15 17.99 -8.85 26.38
N LEU A 16 19.17 -9.17 25.87
CA LEU A 16 19.39 -9.30 24.42
C LEU A 16 18.60 -10.48 23.83
N TRP A 17 18.42 -11.55 24.59
CA TRP A 17 17.62 -12.70 24.16
C TRP A 17 16.13 -12.36 24.07
N SER A 18 15.58 -11.64 25.05
CA SER A 18 14.17 -11.21 24.99
C SER A 18 13.92 -10.28 23.82
N GLU A 19 14.79 -9.29 23.58
CA GLU A 19 14.69 -8.39 22.44
C GLU A 19 14.79 -9.14 21.10
N ALA A 20 15.67 -10.14 20.99
CA ALA A 20 15.77 -10.97 19.78
C ALA A 20 14.53 -11.84 19.56
N GLN A 21 13.90 -12.32 20.63
CA GLN A 21 12.67 -13.10 20.56
C GLN A 21 11.48 -12.22 20.18
N ASP A 22 11.37 -11.03 20.77
CA ASP A 22 10.34 -10.04 20.43
C ASP A 22 10.52 -9.55 18.99
N TRP A 23 11.76 -9.33 18.54
CA TRP A 23 12.02 -9.00 17.14
C TRP A 23 11.60 -10.13 16.19
N ARG A 24 11.92 -11.40 16.50
CA ARG A 24 11.47 -12.54 15.69
C ARG A 24 9.95 -12.67 15.67
N LEU A 25 9.31 -12.55 16.83
CA LEU A 25 7.85 -12.61 16.94
C LEU A 25 7.18 -11.45 16.20
N ASN A 26 7.72 -10.23 16.29
CA ASN A 26 7.19 -9.06 15.59
C ASN A 26 7.48 -9.08 14.08
N ASN A 27 8.48 -9.84 13.63
CA ASN A 27 8.76 -10.07 12.22
C ASN A 27 7.82 -11.15 11.64
N ASP A 28 7.53 -12.20 12.42
CA ASP A 28 6.55 -13.24 12.08
C ASP A 28 5.10 -12.73 12.20
N ASP A 29 4.87 -11.75 13.08
CA ASP A 29 3.62 -11.05 13.32
C ASP A 29 3.68 -9.61 12.80
N ALA A 30 4.49 -9.40 11.74
CA ALA A 30 4.54 -8.13 11.03
C ALA A 30 3.15 -7.86 10.45
N VAL A 31 2.29 -7.25 11.28
CA VAL A 31 1.21 -6.41 10.82
C VAL A 31 1.87 -5.50 9.81
N GLN A 32 1.50 -5.68 8.55
CA GLN A 32 1.95 -4.81 7.48
C GLN A 32 1.52 -3.39 7.86
N LEU A 33 2.40 -2.66 8.55
CA LEU A 33 2.32 -1.20 8.69
C LEU A 33 2.62 -0.52 7.34
N GLU A 34 2.61 -1.28 6.24
CA GLU A 34 2.94 -0.83 4.90
C GLU A 34 1.71 -0.33 4.11
N ASP A 35 0.46 -0.59 4.51
CA ASP A 35 -0.70 -0.40 3.62
C ASP A 35 -1.87 0.46 4.16
N HIS A 36 -1.71 1.18 5.28
CA HIS A 36 -2.78 2.04 5.84
C HIS A 36 -2.49 3.55 5.84
N LEU A 37 -1.39 3.96 5.21
CA LEU A 37 -1.30 5.33 4.69
C LEU A 37 -1.69 5.32 3.22
N THR A 38 -2.86 4.74 2.90
CA THR A 38 -3.63 5.25 1.77
C THR A 38 -3.69 6.76 1.99
N GLN A 39 -2.99 7.53 1.15
CA GLN A 39 -3.28 8.95 1.02
C GLN A 39 -4.70 8.99 0.49
N HIS A 40 -5.69 8.94 1.41
CA HIS A 40 -7.09 8.90 1.07
C HIS A 40 -7.36 10.13 0.25
N ALA A 41 -7.51 9.89 -1.05
CA ALA A 41 -7.82 10.96 -1.97
C ALA A 41 -9.18 11.52 -1.56
N SER A 42 -9.34 12.84 -1.69
CA SER A 42 -10.64 13.43 -1.44
C SER A 42 -11.67 12.87 -2.43
N ALA A 43 -12.95 12.90 -2.05
CA ALA A 43 -14.07 12.54 -2.91
C ALA A 43 -13.95 13.15 -4.32
N TRP A 44 -13.54 14.41 -4.40
CA TRP A 44 -13.33 15.13 -5.65
C TRP A 44 -12.21 14.51 -6.50
N GLN A 45 -11.09 14.15 -5.89
CA GLN A 45 -9.98 13.50 -6.61
C GLN A 45 -10.38 12.13 -7.17
N CYS A 46 -11.19 11.36 -6.43
CA CYS A 46 -11.74 10.10 -6.92
C CYS A 46 -12.79 10.32 -8.03
N GLY A 47 -13.63 11.35 -7.93
CA GLY A 47 -14.56 11.73 -8.99
C GLY A 47 -13.86 12.12 -10.29
N VAL A 48 -12.75 12.89 -10.21
CA VAL A 48 -11.92 13.23 -11.38
C VAL A 48 -11.32 11.97 -11.99
N LEU A 49 -10.84 11.03 -11.17
CA LEU A 49 -10.24 9.79 -11.65
C LEU A 49 -11.28 8.88 -12.33
N ARG A 50 -12.49 8.77 -11.76
CA ARG A 50 -13.63 8.06 -12.35
C ARG A 50 -13.97 8.60 -13.74
N ASN A 51 -14.08 9.92 -13.87
CA ASN A 51 -14.38 10.56 -15.16
C ASN A 51 -13.28 10.29 -16.21
N ARG A 52 -12.01 10.28 -15.80
CA ARG A 52 -10.89 9.97 -16.72
C ARG A 52 -10.93 8.53 -17.20
N MET A 53 -11.24 7.57 -16.33
CA MET A 53 -11.38 6.16 -16.73
C MET A 53 -12.55 5.98 -17.70
N ALA A 54 -13.72 6.55 -17.40
CA ALA A 54 -14.88 6.51 -18.30
C ALA A 54 -14.57 7.11 -19.68
N PHE A 55 -13.83 8.22 -19.73
CA PHE A 55 -13.39 8.83 -20.98
C PHE A 55 -12.43 7.91 -21.78
N MET A 56 -11.53 7.18 -21.10
CA MET A 56 -10.64 6.24 -21.78
C MET A 56 -11.41 5.04 -22.34
N GLU A 57 -12.39 4.50 -21.62
CA GLU A 57 -13.25 3.41 -22.09
C GLU A 57 -14.06 3.81 -23.34
N GLU A 58 -14.63 5.02 -23.34
CA GLU A 58 -15.32 5.57 -24.50
C GLU A 58 -14.38 5.67 -25.71
N ARG A 59 -13.15 6.19 -25.49
CA ARG A 59 -12.16 6.33 -26.55
C ARG A 59 -11.65 4.99 -27.08
N LEU A 60 -11.53 3.97 -26.21
CA LEU A 60 -11.16 2.62 -26.60
C LEU A 60 -12.21 2.00 -27.54
N GLY A 61 -13.50 2.21 -27.22
CA GLY A 61 -14.62 1.79 -28.07
C GLY A 61 -14.66 2.51 -29.41
N ALA A 62 -14.28 3.79 -29.44
CA ALA A 62 -14.29 4.63 -30.64
C ALA A 62 -13.05 4.48 -31.55
N SER A 63 -11.91 4.01 -31.03
CA SER A 63 -10.67 3.96 -31.82
C SER A 63 -10.67 2.81 -32.84
N PRO A 64 -10.41 3.09 -34.14
CA PRO A 64 -10.33 2.07 -35.18
C PRO A 64 -8.92 1.46 -35.35
N LEU A 65 -7.89 2.03 -34.73
CA LEU A 65 -6.49 1.62 -34.91
C LEU A 65 -5.99 0.78 -33.74
N LEU A 66 -5.38 -0.38 -34.04
CA LEU A 66 -4.88 -1.32 -33.03
C LEU A 66 -3.81 -0.69 -32.11
N GLN A 67 -2.91 0.11 -32.68
CA GLN A 67 -1.84 0.79 -31.92
C GLN A 67 -2.42 1.80 -30.92
N GLU A 68 -3.43 2.59 -31.34
CA GLU A 68 -4.08 3.57 -30.47
C GLU A 68 -4.86 2.87 -29.35
N ARG A 69 -5.52 1.74 -29.65
CA ARG A 69 -6.17 0.90 -28.64
C ARG A 69 -5.18 0.38 -27.58
N GLN A 70 -4.00 -0.09 -27.97
CA GLN A 70 -2.98 -0.55 -27.03
C GLN A 70 -2.52 0.59 -26.09
N THR A 71 -2.31 1.78 -26.64
CA THR A 71 -1.95 2.96 -25.83
C THR A 71 -3.07 3.36 -24.87
N ILE A 72 -4.34 3.35 -25.33
CA ILE A 72 -5.49 3.67 -24.47
C ILE A 72 -5.65 2.62 -23.36
N ASP A 73 -5.45 1.34 -23.67
CA ASP A 73 -5.54 0.25 -22.69
C ASP A 73 -4.46 0.35 -21.60
N GLU A 74 -3.21 0.65 -22.00
CA GLU A 74 -2.11 0.90 -21.05
C GLU A 74 -2.40 2.11 -20.15
N MET A 75 -2.91 3.20 -20.72
CA MET A 75 -3.33 4.37 -19.95
C MET A 75 -4.48 4.03 -18.98
N ASN A 76 -5.45 3.24 -19.41
CA ASN A 76 -6.56 2.80 -18.56
C ASN A 76 -6.06 1.95 -17.40
N HIS A 77 -5.15 1.00 -17.67
CA HIS A 77 -4.53 0.18 -16.64
C HIS A 77 -3.78 1.02 -15.60
N HIS A 78 -3.07 2.05 -16.05
CA HIS A 78 -2.39 2.99 -15.15
C HIS A 78 -3.38 3.73 -14.24
N LEU A 79 -4.51 4.21 -14.78
CA LEU A 79 -5.56 4.89 -14.02
C LEU A 79 -6.23 3.96 -12.98
N GLN A 80 -6.48 2.70 -13.34
CA GLN A 80 -6.96 1.68 -12.39
C GLN A 80 -5.95 1.40 -11.27
N GLY A 81 -4.65 1.43 -11.58
CA GLY A 81 -3.60 1.38 -10.57
C GLY A 81 -3.67 2.58 -9.61
N GLN A 82 -3.90 3.79 -10.13
CA GLN A 82 -4.08 4.98 -9.30
C GLN A 82 -5.35 4.92 -8.44
N TRP A 83 -6.43 4.31 -8.96
CA TRP A 83 -7.69 4.16 -8.24
C TRP A 83 -7.52 3.33 -6.97
N ARG A 84 -6.87 2.17 -7.11
CA ARG A 84 -6.58 1.24 -6.02
C ARG A 84 -5.65 1.86 -4.97
N ARG A 85 -4.53 2.45 -5.40
CA ARG A 85 -3.62 3.18 -4.48
C ARG A 85 -4.31 4.36 -3.78
N LYS A 86 -5.27 4.97 -4.49
CA LYS A 86 -6.19 6.04 -4.06
C LYS A 86 -7.09 5.68 -2.86
N GLY A 87 -7.37 4.38 -2.68
CA GLY A 87 -8.47 3.92 -1.84
C GLY A 87 -9.83 4.45 -2.31
N CYS A 88 -10.01 4.70 -3.62
CA CYS A 88 -11.17 5.44 -4.10
C CYS A 88 -12.51 4.71 -3.94
N ASP A 89 -12.50 3.37 -3.90
CA ASP A 89 -13.68 2.57 -3.55
C ASP A 89 -14.17 2.92 -2.14
N GLN A 90 -13.25 2.89 -1.16
CA GLN A 90 -13.54 3.19 0.24
C GLN A 90 -13.97 4.66 0.44
N THR A 91 -13.30 5.59 -0.24
CA THR A 91 -13.66 7.02 -0.16
C THR A 91 -15.07 7.28 -0.70
N LEU A 92 -15.48 6.64 -1.79
CA LEU A 92 -16.80 6.87 -2.37
C LEU A 92 -17.91 6.13 -1.62
N GLU A 93 -17.67 4.91 -1.14
CA GLU A 93 -18.60 4.17 -0.28
C GLU A 93 -18.89 4.92 1.03
N SER A 94 -17.91 5.66 1.57
CA SER A 94 -18.10 6.47 2.78
C SER A 94 -19.01 7.69 2.61
N LEU A 95 -19.42 8.01 1.37
CA LEU A 95 -20.26 9.16 1.04
C LEU A 95 -21.72 8.78 0.71
N GLU A 96 -22.00 7.48 0.55
CA GLU A 96 -23.34 6.91 0.30
C GLU A 96 -24.06 6.60 1.62
#